data_AF-A0A1F8NAW9-F1
#
_entry.id   AF-A0A1F8NAW9-F1
#
_cell.length_a   1.000
_cell.length_b   1.000
_cell.length_c   1.000
_cell.angle_alpha   90.00
_cell.angle_beta   90.00
_cell.angle_gamma   90.00
#
_symmetry.space_group_name_H-M   'P 1'
#
loop_
_entity.id
_entity.type
_entity.pdbx_description
1 polymer ?
#
loop_
_entity_poly.entity_id
_entity_poly.type
_entity_poly.pdbx_seq_one_letter_code
_entity_poly.pdbx_strand_id
1 'polypeptide(L)'
;MKRLLEQAGLECVRLEPAVGAGTGMYRIAVEFFAALPARLLPALYLPAKALASVAFFPLVWLNGILARGTQSDRIPGGYFAIGVKKQIP
;
A
#
# COMPACT_ATOMS: atom_id res chain seq x y z
N MET A 1 1.56 -13.89 -2.23
CA MET A 1 1.02 -13.74 -3.60
C MET A 1 1.51 -14.82 -4.55
N LYS A 2 2.82 -15.01 -4.76
CA LYS A 2 3.37 -16.08 -5.63
C LYS A 2 2.79 -17.47 -5.34
N ARG A 3 2.82 -17.92 -4.08
CA ARG A 3 2.20 -19.18 -3.64
C ARG A 3 0.71 -19.29 -3.98
N LEU A 4 -0.02 -18.19 -3.92
CA LEU A 4 -1.46 -18.14 -4.18
C LEU A 4 -1.75 -18.38 -5.67
N LEU A 5 -0.91 -17.83 -6.56
CA LEU A 5 -0.94 -18.12 -7.99
C LEU A 5 -0.55 -19.58 -8.31
N GLU A 6 0.51 -20.08 -7.67
CA GLU A 6 0.97 -21.46 -7.86
C GLU A 6 -0.11 -22.48 -7.43
N GLN A 7 -0.80 -22.22 -6.31
CA GLN A 7 -1.93 -23.03 -5.85
C GLN A 7 -3.12 -23.00 -6.82
N ALA A 8 -3.28 -21.92 -7.58
CA ALA A 8 -4.29 -21.82 -8.64
C ALA A 8 -3.85 -22.48 -9.97
N GLY A 9 -2.69 -23.14 -10.02
CA GLY A 9 -2.14 -23.74 -11.23
C GLY A 9 -1.60 -22.73 -12.25
N LEU A 10 -1.34 -21.50 -11.82
CA LEU A 10 -0.79 -20.43 -12.65
C LEU A 10 0.71 -20.26 -12.40
N GLU A 11 1.45 -19.97 -13.45
CA GLU A 11 2.86 -19.57 -13.35
C GLU A 11 2.94 -18.06 -13.11
N CYS A 12 3.62 -17.65 -12.04
CA CYS A 12 3.77 -16.23 -11.69
C CYS A 12 4.87 -15.58 -12.54
N VAL A 13 4.47 -14.78 -13.52
CA VAL A 13 5.38 -14.06 -14.43
C VAL A 13 5.88 -12.76 -13.83
N ARG A 14 5.04 -12.07 -13.05
CA ARG A 14 5.38 -10.79 -12.44
C ARG A 14 4.77 -10.67 -11.06
N LEU A 15 5.55 -10.17 -10.10
CA LEU A 15 5.11 -9.85 -8.75
C LEU A 15 5.80 -8.56 -8.33
N GLU A 16 5.04 -7.49 -8.18
CA GLU A 16 5.57 -6.17 -7.85
C GLU A 16 4.65 -5.43 -6.88
N PRO A 17 5.18 -4.49 -6.09
CA PRO A 17 4.38 -3.56 -5.33
C PRO A 17 3.41 -2.80 -6.23
N ALA A 18 2.12 -2.80 -5.88
CA ALA A 18 1.10 -2.02 -6.56
C ALA A 18 1.20 -0.52 -6.23
N VAL A 19 1.62 -0.21 -5.00
CA VAL A 19 1.89 1.16 -4.55
C VAL A 19 3.15 1.18 -3.68
N GLY A 20 3.92 2.26 -3.82
CA GLY A 20 5.16 2.45 -3.06
C GLY A 20 4.93 2.64 -1.56
N ALA A 21 6.01 2.45 -0.78
CA ALA A 21 5.98 2.52 0.67
C ALA A 21 5.55 3.88 1.23
N GLY A 22 5.86 4.99 0.54
CA GLY A 22 5.41 6.33 0.92
C GLY A 22 3.89 6.47 0.86
N THR A 23 3.24 5.93 -0.19
CA THR A 23 1.77 5.87 -0.28
C THR A 23 1.17 4.98 0.80
N GLY A 24 1.80 3.82 1.07
CA GLY A 24 1.38 2.93 2.15
C GLY A 24 1.38 3.65 3.50
N MET A 25 2.49 4.30 3.83
CA MET A 25 2.65 5.06 5.08
C MET A 25 1.68 6.25 5.15
N TYR A 26 1.49 6.98 4.05
CA TYR A 26 0.51 8.06 3.96
C TYR A 26 -0.89 7.59 4.37
N ARG A 27 -1.38 6.48 3.80
CA ARG A 27 -2.71 5.93 4.13
C ARG A 27 -2.81 5.55 5.62
N ILE A 28 -1.77 4.89 6.16
CA ILE A 28 -1.73 4.50 7.57
C ILE A 28 -1.76 5.73 8.48
N ALA A 29 -0.92 6.73 8.21
CA ALA A 29 -0.84 7.95 9.01
C ALA A 29 -2.18 8.70 9.01
N VAL A 30 -2.78 8.90 7.83
CA VAL A 30 -4.08 9.59 7.72
C VAL A 30 -5.17 8.92 8.54
N GLU A 31 -5.31 7.59 8.43
CA GLU A 31 -6.32 6.85 9.20
C GLU A 31 -6.02 6.85 10.69
N PHE A 32 -4.76 6.66 11.09
CA PHE A 32 -4.36 6.67 12.49
C PHE A 32 -4.71 8.00 13.16
N PHE A 33 -4.33 9.12 12.54
CA PHE A 33 -4.60 10.45 13.09
C PHE A 33 -6.07 10.87 12.97
N ALA A 34 -6.83 10.34 12.01
CA ALA A 34 -8.28 10.53 11.94
C ALA A 34 -9.04 9.79 13.06
N ALA A 35 -8.57 8.59 13.41
CA ALA A 35 -9.23 7.73 14.40
C ALA A 35 -9.11 8.26 15.84
N LEU A 36 -8.01 8.97 16.16
CA LEU A 36 -7.78 9.50 17.51
C LEU A 36 -8.90 10.46 18.00
N PRO A 37 -9.22 11.56 17.31
CA PRO A 37 -10.31 12.45 17.73
C PRO A 37 -11.69 11.81 17.50
N ALA A 38 -11.83 10.92 16.51
CA ALA A 38 -13.07 10.17 16.28
C ALA A 38 -13.46 9.29 17.48
N ARG A 39 -12.47 8.86 18.28
CA ARG A 39 -12.71 8.11 19.52
C ARG A 39 -13.44 8.93 20.58
N LEU A 40 -13.21 10.25 20.61
CA LEU A 40 -13.86 11.18 21.53
C LEU A 40 -15.23 11.64 20.99
N LEU A 41 -15.29 11.96 19.70
CA LEU A 41 -16.52 12.36 19.03
C LEU A 41 -16.48 11.87 17.57
N PRO A 42 -17.35 10.92 17.17
CA PRO A 42 -17.33 10.33 15.83
C PRO A 42 -17.44 11.35 14.68
N ALA A 43 -18.13 12.47 14.90
CA ALA A 43 -18.24 13.56 13.93
C ALA A 43 -16.89 14.20 13.56
N LEU A 44 -15.87 14.07 14.42
CA LEU A 44 -14.52 14.60 14.16
C LEU A 44 -13.71 13.74 13.20
N TYR A 45 -14.16 12.52 12.85
CA TYR A 45 -13.42 11.64 11.96
C TYR A 45 -13.13 12.29 10.60
N LEU A 46 -14.15 12.82 9.92
CA LEU A 46 -13.99 13.43 8.60
C LEU A 46 -13.11 14.70 8.63
N PRO A 47 -13.33 15.68 9.54
CA PRO A 47 -12.44 16.82 9.68
C PRO A 47 -10.99 16.43 9.98
N ALA A 48 -10.78 15.50 10.93
CA ALA A 48 -9.45 15.05 11.29
C ALA A 48 -8.75 14.31 10.14
N LYS A 49 -9.49 13.49 9.40
CA LYS A 49 -8.99 12.82 8.19
C LYS A 49 -8.61 13.82 7.11
N ALA A 50 -9.41 14.86 6.89
CA ALA A 50 -9.09 15.90 5.92
C ALA A 50 -7.79 16.62 6.31
N LEU A 51 -7.66 17.06 7.56
CA LEU A 51 -6.45 17.71 8.06
C LEU A 51 -5.22 16.80 7.98
N ALA A 52 -5.34 15.54 8.42
CA ALA A 52 -4.26 14.57 8.33
C ALA A 52 -3.88 14.29 6.88
N SER A 53 -4.83 14.20 5.96
CA SER A 53 -4.57 13.98 4.53
C SER A 53 -3.72 15.09 3.92
N VAL A 54 -3.99 16.35 4.26
CA VAL A 54 -3.18 17.49 3.83
C VAL A 54 -1.80 17.47 4.50
N ALA A 55 -1.75 17.25 5.82
CA ALA A 55 -0.51 17.25 6.58
C ALA A 55 0.48 16.15 6.13
N PHE A 56 -0.03 14.96 5.79
CA PHE A 56 0.79 13.80 5.44
C PHE A 56 0.95 13.57 3.94
N PHE A 57 0.28 14.34 3.07
CA PHE A 57 0.44 14.21 1.62
C PHE A 57 1.90 14.18 1.12
N PRO A 58 2.84 14.97 1.69
CA PRO A 58 4.25 14.92 1.28
C PRO A 58 4.91 13.53 1.39
N LEU A 59 4.40 12.63 2.23
CA LEU A 59 4.92 11.25 2.34
C LEU A 59 4.81 10.49 1.02
N VAL A 60 3.84 10.83 0.16
CA VAL A 60 3.67 10.21 -1.17
C VAL A 60 4.86 10.52 -2.07
N TRP A 61 5.48 11.70 -1.95
CA TRP A 61 6.64 12.07 -2.76
C TRP A 61 7.88 11.21 -2.46
N LEU A 62 7.94 10.66 -1.25
CA LEU A 62 9.02 9.75 -0.85
C LEU A 62 9.00 8.43 -1.62
N ASN A 63 7.92 8.09 -2.33
CA ASN A 63 7.88 6.88 -3.17
C ASN A 63 9.04 6.82 -4.17
N GLY A 64 9.38 7.95 -4.82
CA GLY A 64 10.45 7.99 -5.81
C GLY A 64 11.84 7.74 -5.19
N ILE A 65 12.02 8.12 -3.92
CA ILE A 65 13.25 7.90 -3.16
C ILE A 65 13.28 6.44 -2.68
N LEU A 66 12.20 5.97 -2.05
CA LEU A 66 12.10 4.66 -1.45
C LEU A 66 12.09 3.51 -2.48
N ALA A 67 11.65 3.76 -3.71
CA ALA A 67 11.67 2.78 -4.78
C ALA A 67 13.08 2.38 -5.23
N ARG A 68 14.10 3.22 -4.98
CA ARG A 68 15.49 2.99 -5.46
C ARG A 68 16.33 2.13 -4.52
N GLY A 69 15.84 1.84 -3.32
CA GLY A 69 16.56 1.02 -2.35
C GLY A 69 16.41 -0.48 -2.63
N THR A 70 17.41 -1.26 -2.23
CA THR A 70 17.34 -2.74 -2.21
C THR A 70 16.25 -3.28 -1.28
N GLN A 71 15.72 -2.43 -0.40
CA GLN A 71 14.68 -2.73 0.58
C GLN A 71 13.34 -2.06 0.26
N SER A 72 13.13 -1.65 -0.99
CA SER A 72 11.89 -1.00 -1.45
C SER A 72 10.63 -1.82 -1.19
N ASP A 73 10.78 -3.14 -1.05
CA ASP A 73 9.69 -4.10 -0.84
C ASP A 73 9.36 -4.43 0.63
N ARG A 74 9.88 -3.65 1.61
CA ARG A 74 9.64 -3.95 3.04
C ARG A 74 8.27 -3.51 3.56
N ILE A 75 7.71 -2.46 2.98
CA ILE A 75 6.44 -1.86 3.45
C ILE A 75 5.55 -1.44 2.27
N PRO A 76 5.31 -2.31 1.28
CA PRO A 76 4.50 -1.94 0.12
C PRO A 76 3.05 -1.77 0.55
N GLY A 77 2.37 -0.75 0.02
CA GLY A 77 0.95 -0.54 0.32
C GLY A 77 0.00 -1.49 -0.42
N GLY A 78 0.54 -2.57 -1.02
CA GLY A 78 -0.17 -3.60 -1.76
C GLY A 78 0.72 -4.23 -2.84
N TYR A 79 0.32 -5.39 -3.35
CA TYR A 79 0.99 -6.07 -4.46
C TYR A 79 -0.01 -6.39 -5.57
N PHE A 80 0.48 -6.39 -6.80
CA PHE A 80 -0.19 -7.07 -7.90
C PHE A 80 0.69 -8.21 -8.40
N ALA A 81 0.05 -9.22 -8.98
CA ALA A 81 0.77 -10.31 -9.61
C ALA A 81 0.08 -10.73 -10.90
N ILE A 82 0.89 -11.08 -11.89
CA ILE A 82 0.41 -11.54 -13.20
C ILE A 82 0.77 -13.02 -13.30
N GLY A 83 -0.26 -13.85 -13.40
CA GLY A 83 -0.15 -15.28 -13.62
C GLY A 83 -0.57 -15.68 -15.02
N VAL A 84 0.14 -16.64 -15.61
CA VAL A 84 -0.25 -17.26 -16.88
C VAL A 84 -0.61 -18.72 -16.66
N LYS A 85 -1.57 -19.23 -17.43
CA LYS A 85 -1.87 -20.66 -17.43
C LYS A 85 -0.64 -21.40 -17.95
N LYS A 86 -0.14 -22.36 -17.18
CA LYS A 86 0.98 -23.20 -17.58
C LYS A 86 0.56 -23.96 -18.85
N GLN A 87 1.17 -23.64 -20.00
CA GLN A 87 1.00 -24.47 -21.20
C GLN A 87 1.74 -25.78 -20.92
N ILE A 88 0.98 -26.82 -20.64
CA ILE A 88 1.50 -28.18 -20.58
C ILE A 88 1.75 -28.59 -22.03
N PRO A 89 2.99 -28.97 -22.42
CA PRO A 89 3.29 -29.44 -23.76
C PRO A 89 2.52 -30.72 -24.10
#